data_AF-A0A1D1YME7-F1
#
_entry.id   AF-A0A1D1YME7-F1
#
_cell.length_a   1.000
_cell.length_b   1.000
_cell.length_c   1.000
_cell.angle_alpha   90.00
_cell.angle_beta   90.00
_cell.angle_gamma   90.00
#
_symmetry.space_group_name_H-M   'P 1'
#
loop_
_entity.id
_entity.type
_entity.pdbx_description
1 polymer ?
#
loop_
_entity_poly.entity_id
_entity_poly.type
_entity_poly.pdbx_seq_one_letter_code
_entity_poly.pdbx_strand_id
1 'polypeptide(L)'
;ALLLLLLLLCSSWAPAPTASAAFAGPIRTVVVVVMENRSFDHMLGWMKRVNPAIDGVTGREWNPFNTTDPRSGKVFFGDGAHYVDPDPGHSFQAIREQVFGSADTSASQPPMNGFAQQARSMEDGGANANMSRDVMSGFRPEMVAVYEELVKEFAVVDRWFASVPASTQPNRLYVHSATSHGATGNVASLLIEGYPQRTIFENIHDAGLSFGIYYQNIPATLFYRNLRRLKFIPNFHRFDSTFKDHAASGRLPNYAVVEQRYVDSKQHPANDDHPSHDVYQGQLFVKQVYEALRAGPQWNQTLLVITYDEHGG
;
A
#
# COMPACT_ATOMS: atom_id res chain seq x y z
N ALA A 1 43.43 -47.82 20.85
CA ALA A 1 44.16 -47.12 19.78
C ALA A 1 43.14 -46.26 19.03
N LEU A 2 42.82 -45.06 19.51
CA LEU A 2 43.55 -43.82 19.26
C LEU A 2 43.57 -43.45 17.76
N LEU A 3 42.41 -43.35 17.11
CA LEU A 3 42.31 -42.83 15.74
C LEU A 3 40.84 -42.53 15.36
N LEU A 4 40.24 -41.45 15.88
CA LEU A 4 39.01 -40.84 15.32
C LEU A 4 38.61 -39.52 16.00
N LEU A 5 39.57 -38.64 16.32
CA LEU A 5 39.27 -37.37 17.00
C LEU A 5 40.13 -36.20 16.52
N LEU A 6 40.41 -36.12 15.21
CA LEU A 6 41.33 -35.09 14.68
C LEU A 6 41.02 -34.52 13.29
N LEU A 7 39.83 -34.72 12.72
CA LEU A 7 39.48 -34.12 11.43
C LEU A 7 38.06 -33.58 11.46
N LEU A 8 37.93 -32.29 11.77
CA LEU A 8 37.00 -31.29 11.18
C LEU A 8 36.92 -30.04 12.07
N LEU A 9 38.08 -29.43 12.35
CA LEU A 9 38.20 -28.02 12.69
C LEU A 9 38.79 -27.29 11.46
N CYS A 10 38.10 -27.38 10.33
CA CYS A 10 38.24 -26.37 9.29
C CYS A 10 37.27 -25.25 9.67
N SER A 11 37.72 -24.36 10.54
CA SER A 11 37.14 -23.03 10.67
C SER A 11 37.21 -22.37 9.30
N SER A 12 36.09 -22.40 8.57
CA SER A 12 35.87 -21.52 7.44
C SER A 12 35.95 -20.10 7.98
N TRP A 13 37.09 -19.47 7.77
CA TRP A 13 37.25 -18.03 7.98
C TRP A 13 36.43 -17.36 6.88
N ALA A 14 35.12 -17.26 7.11
CA ALA A 14 34.29 -16.35 6.33
C ALA A 14 34.85 -14.95 6.61
N PRO A 15 35.25 -14.17 5.59
CA PRO A 15 35.60 -12.79 5.82
C PRO A 15 34.41 -12.14 6.56
N ALA A 16 34.71 -11.44 7.65
CA ALA A 16 33.70 -10.63 8.33
C ALA A 16 33.00 -9.77 7.27
N PRO A 17 31.66 -9.66 7.28
CA PRO A 17 30.97 -8.83 6.32
C PRO A 17 31.64 -7.46 6.34
N THR A 18 32.25 -7.09 5.20
CA THR A 18 32.80 -5.76 5.01
C THR A 18 31.71 -4.79 5.39
N ALA A 19 31.95 -3.96 6.42
CA ALA A 19 31.00 -2.98 6.90
C ALA A 19 30.42 -2.26 5.68
N SER A 20 29.16 -2.58 5.36
CA SER A 20 28.43 -1.92 4.29
C SER A 20 28.55 -0.43 4.56
N ALA A 21 29.00 0.33 3.56
CA ALA A 21 29.19 1.77 3.68
C ALA A 21 27.95 2.36 4.35
N ALA A 22 28.08 2.78 5.60
CA ALA A 22 26.95 3.22 6.39
C ALA A 22 26.29 4.37 5.64
N PHE A 23 24.99 4.27 5.38
CA PHE A 23 24.22 5.35 4.77
C PHE A 23 24.51 6.65 5.53
N ALA A 24 25.05 7.64 4.82
CA ALA A 24 25.56 8.88 5.40
C ALA A 24 24.45 9.91 5.72
N GLY A 25 23.18 9.53 5.52
CA GLY A 25 22.05 10.39 5.83
C GLY A 25 21.58 10.29 7.29
N PRO A 26 20.73 11.24 7.73
CA PRO A 26 20.23 11.29 9.10
C PRO A 26 19.21 10.17 9.40
N ILE A 27 18.59 9.59 8.37
CA ILE A 27 17.57 8.55 8.50
C ILE A 27 18.20 7.23 8.94
N ARG A 28 17.68 6.66 10.02
CA ARG A 28 18.10 5.38 10.60
C ARG A 28 16.99 4.33 10.57
N THR A 29 15.74 4.79 10.54
CA THR A 29 14.53 3.95 10.52
C THR A 29 13.62 4.41 9.40
N VAL A 30 13.22 3.47 8.54
CA VAL A 30 12.15 3.66 7.56
C VAL A 30 10.93 2.89 8.03
N VAL A 31 9.79 3.56 8.17
CA VAL A 31 8.50 2.97 8.52
C VAL A 31 7.62 3.01 7.29
N VAL A 32 7.08 1.86 6.87
CA VAL A 32 6.24 1.75 5.67
C VAL A 32 4.84 1.29 6.07
N VAL A 33 3.84 2.04 5.63
CA VAL A 33 2.41 1.73 5.71
C VAL A 33 1.86 1.68 4.29
N VAL A 34 1.28 0.54 3.90
CA VAL A 34 0.65 0.35 2.58
C VAL A 34 -0.85 0.14 2.79
N MET A 35 -1.61 1.22 2.63
CA MET A 35 -3.08 1.24 2.66
C MET A 35 -3.67 0.57 1.41
N GLU A 36 -4.98 0.38 1.37
CA GLU A 36 -5.68 -0.41 0.35
C GLU A 36 -6.58 0.41 -0.55
N ASN A 37 -6.49 0.15 -1.84
CA ASN A 37 -7.55 0.36 -2.82
C ASN A 37 -8.11 1.79 -2.87
N ARG A 38 -7.23 2.79 -2.95
CA ARG A 38 -7.63 4.20 -3.17
C ARG A 38 -6.69 4.91 -4.12
N SER A 39 -7.28 5.59 -5.10
CA SER A 39 -6.53 6.43 -6.04
C SER A 39 -6.06 7.74 -5.40
N PHE A 40 -5.04 8.35 -6.00
CA PHE A 40 -4.56 9.66 -5.59
C PHE A 40 -5.68 10.71 -5.62
N ASP A 41 -6.45 10.76 -6.71
CA ASP A 41 -7.54 11.74 -6.86
C ASP A 41 -8.67 11.49 -5.85
N HIS A 42 -8.90 10.24 -5.46
CA HIS A 42 -9.91 9.88 -4.48
C HIS A 42 -9.55 10.38 -3.06
N MET A 43 -8.28 10.25 -2.65
CA MET A 43 -7.85 10.65 -1.29
C MET A 43 -7.31 12.07 -1.20
N LEU A 44 -6.47 12.46 -2.17
CA LEU A 44 -5.67 13.69 -2.13
C LEU A 44 -5.96 14.64 -3.30
N GLY A 45 -6.79 14.26 -4.28
CA GLY A 45 -7.06 15.10 -5.45
C GLY A 45 -7.52 16.52 -5.08
N TRP A 46 -8.45 16.62 -4.12
CA TRP A 46 -8.95 17.92 -3.66
C TRP A 46 -8.03 18.67 -2.70
N MET A 47 -6.92 18.06 -2.26
CA MET A 47 -5.90 18.74 -1.47
C MET A 47 -5.19 19.84 -2.25
N LYS A 48 -5.36 19.91 -3.57
CA LYS A 48 -4.97 21.08 -4.38
C LYS A 48 -5.54 22.40 -3.87
N ARG A 49 -6.71 22.37 -3.20
CA ARG A 49 -7.31 23.55 -2.53
C ARG A 49 -6.49 24.01 -1.32
N VAL A 50 -5.76 23.09 -0.68
CA VAL A 50 -4.91 23.31 0.50
C VAL A 50 -3.48 23.66 0.08
N ASN A 51 -2.93 22.89 -0.87
CA ASN A 51 -1.61 23.10 -1.44
C ASN A 51 -1.71 23.11 -2.98
N PRO A 52 -1.71 24.30 -3.62
CA PRO A 52 -1.84 24.43 -5.07
C PRO A 52 -0.73 23.79 -5.90
N ALA A 53 0.40 23.42 -5.29
CA ALA A 53 1.49 22.73 -5.96
C ALA A 53 1.18 21.26 -6.27
N ILE A 54 0.17 20.68 -5.61
CA ILE A 54 -0.26 19.30 -5.85
C ILE A 54 -0.90 19.18 -7.23
N ASP A 55 -0.46 18.17 -7.99
CA ASP A 55 -1.10 17.74 -9.25
C ASP A 55 -2.43 17.00 -9.01
N GLY A 56 -3.38 17.69 -8.36
CA GLY A 56 -4.72 17.19 -8.08
C GLY A 56 -5.80 17.75 -9.02
N VAL A 57 -7.04 17.36 -8.74
CA VAL A 57 -8.23 17.65 -9.56
C VAL A 57 -8.67 19.11 -9.50
N THR A 58 -9.38 19.53 -10.55
CA THR A 58 -9.92 20.89 -10.72
C THR A 58 -11.45 20.93 -10.73
N GLY A 59 -12.11 19.76 -10.76
CA GLY A 59 -13.55 19.63 -10.97
C GLY A 59 -13.97 19.74 -12.43
N ARG A 60 -13.01 19.73 -13.35
CA ARG A 60 -13.24 19.75 -14.80
C ARG A 60 -13.02 18.37 -15.43
N GLU A 61 -12.41 17.47 -14.68
CA GLU A 61 -12.16 16.09 -15.06
C GLU A 61 -13.51 15.36 -15.18
N TRP A 62 -13.64 14.52 -16.20
CA TRP A 62 -14.88 13.78 -16.44
C TRP A 62 -14.62 12.49 -17.21
N ASN A 63 -15.55 11.55 -17.11
CA ASN A 63 -15.61 10.33 -17.91
C ASN A 63 -17.01 10.19 -18.55
N PRO A 64 -17.14 9.67 -19.77
CA PRO A 64 -18.45 9.33 -20.33
C PRO A 64 -19.05 8.11 -19.62
N PHE A 65 -20.38 7.99 -19.61
CA PHE A 65 -21.03 6.75 -19.18
C PHE A 65 -20.82 5.57 -20.14
N ASN A 66 -20.47 5.87 -21.39
CA ASN A 66 -20.23 4.90 -22.47
C ASN A 66 -19.24 5.53 -23.46
N THR A 67 -18.07 4.93 -23.62
CA THR A 67 -16.97 5.42 -24.44
C THR A 67 -17.23 5.25 -25.94
N THR A 68 -18.16 4.39 -26.32
CA THR A 68 -18.52 4.10 -27.72
C THR A 68 -19.67 4.96 -28.25
N ASP A 69 -20.44 5.61 -27.37
CA ASP A 69 -21.51 6.53 -27.77
C ASP A 69 -21.04 7.98 -27.68
N PRO A 70 -20.86 8.69 -28.81
CA PRO A 70 -20.43 10.09 -28.81
C PRO A 70 -21.45 11.05 -28.18
N ARG A 71 -22.71 10.60 -27.98
CA ARG A 71 -23.76 11.37 -27.29
C ARG A 71 -23.90 11.00 -25.82
N SER A 72 -23.02 10.12 -25.31
CA SER A 72 -23.06 9.68 -23.92
C SER A 72 -22.95 10.87 -22.96
N GLY A 73 -23.73 10.80 -21.88
CA GLY A 73 -23.63 11.76 -20.80
C GLY A 73 -22.26 11.72 -20.14
N LYS A 74 -21.88 12.82 -19.48
CA LYS A 74 -20.63 12.95 -18.74
C LYS A 74 -20.86 12.79 -17.24
N VAL A 75 -19.94 12.12 -16.59
CA VAL A 75 -19.78 12.10 -15.14
C VAL A 75 -18.56 12.94 -14.81
N PHE A 76 -18.78 14.09 -14.17
CA PHE A 76 -17.69 14.95 -13.71
C PHE A 76 -17.15 14.46 -12.37
N PHE A 77 -15.83 14.62 -12.17
CA PHE A 77 -15.20 14.27 -10.91
C PHE A 77 -15.67 15.23 -9.80
N GLY A 78 -16.31 14.66 -8.78
CA GLY A 78 -16.92 15.40 -7.67
C GLY A 78 -16.12 15.33 -6.37
N ASP A 79 -16.61 16.03 -5.35
CA ASP A 79 -16.06 16.00 -3.98
C ASP A 79 -16.99 15.28 -2.97
N GLY A 80 -17.84 14.40 -3.50
CA GLY A 80 -18.87 13.66 -2.77
C GLY A 80 -18.45 12.25 -2.35
N ALA A 81 -17.15 11.95 -2.22
CA ALA A 81 -16.71 10.63 -1.79
C ALA A 81 -17.27 10.27 -0.41
N HIS A 82 -17.65 9.02 -0.27
CA HIS A 82 -18.29 8.45 0.91
C HIS A 82 -17.99 6.96 0.96
N TYR A 83 -18.64 6.25 1.89
CA TYR A 83 -18.60 4.79 1.93
C TYR A 83 -19.09 4.18 0.61
N VAL A 84 -18.25 3.39 -0.05
CA VAL A 84 -18.56 2.74 -1.34
C VAL A 84 -18.73 1.24 -1.13
N ASP A 85 -19.88 0.72 -1.58
CA ASP A 85 -20.24 -0.70 -1.62
C ASP A 85 -21.15 -0.93 -2.84
N PRO A 86 -20.82 -1.88 -3.74
CA PRO A 86 -19.70 -2.83 -3.68
C PRO A 86 -18.34 -2.21 -3.95
N ASP A 87 -17.31 -2.98 -3.61
CA ASP A 87 -15.93 -2.77 -3.99
C ASP A 87 -15.76 -2.59 -5.51
N PRO A 88 -15.21 -1.46 -6.00
CA PRO A 88 -15.08 -1.21 -7.42
C PRO A 88 -14.10 -2.17 -8.12
N GLY A 89 -14.23 -2.27 -9.44
CA GLY A 89 -13.45 -3.23 -10.22
C GLY A 89 -11.96 -2.88 -10.27
N HIS A 90 -11.12 -3.68 -9.62
CA HIS A 90 -9.66 -3.50 -9.60
C HIS A 90 -8.90 -4.75 -10.09
N SER A 91 -9.53 -5.54 -10.96
CA SER A 91 -8.85 -6.62 -11.70
C SER A 91 -8.03 -6.04 -12.86
N PHE A 92 -7.05 -6.79 -13.37
CA PHE A 92 -6.31 -6.38 -14.59
C PHE A 92 -7.24 -5.99 -15.75
N GLN A 93 -8.33 -6.75 -15.95
CA GLN A 93 -9.31 -6.49 -17.01
C GLN A 93 -10.09 -5.20 -16.78
N ALA A 94 -10.52 -4.95 -15.54
CA ALA A 94 -11.21 -3.72 -15.14
C ALA A 94 -10.29 -2.50 -15.30
N ILE A 95 -9.06 -2.57 -14.78
CA ILE A 95 -8.07 -1.51 -14.87
C ILE A 95 -7.74 -1.18 -16.32
N ARG A 96 -7.58 -2.21 -17.17
CA ARG A 96 -7.40 -2.00 -18.61
C ARG A 96 -8.57 -1.24 -19.23
N GLU A 97 -9.81 -1.63 -18.92
CA GLU A 97 -10.99 -0.93 -19.43
C GLU A 97 -11.07 0.51 -18.90
N GLN A 98 -10.75 0.76 -17.64
CA GLN A 98 -10.76 2.10 -17.05
C GLN A 98 -9.76 3.04 -17.74
N VAL A 99 -8.55 2.54 -17.99
CA VAL A 99 -7.45 3.27 -18.63
C VAL A 99 -7.70 3.50 -20.12
N PHE A 100 -8.21 2.50 -20.84
CA PHE A 100 -8.36 2.56 -22.31
C PHE A 100 -9.78 2.82 -22.83
N GLY A 101 -10.78 2.73 -21.95
CA GLY A 101 -12.19 2.80 -22.32
C GLY A 101 -12.70 1.61 -23.13
N SER A 102 -11.85 0.61 -23.42
CA SER A 102 -12.15 -0.53 -24.28
C SER A 102 -11.17 -1.68 -24.08
N ALA A 103 -11.38 -2.79 -24.81
CA ALA A 103 -10.43 -3.88 -24.87
C ALA A 103 -9.20 -3.59 -25.77
N ASP A 104 -9.27 -2.56 -26.62
CA ASP A 104 -8.19 -2.15 -27.50
C ASP A 104 -7.21 -1.24 -26.73
N THR A 105 -5.96 -1.70 -26.61
CA THR A 105 -4.87 -1.00 -25.92
C THR A 105 -3.83 -0.43 -26.88
N SER A 106 -4.18 -0.25 -28.16
CA SER A 106 -3.25 0.23 -29.20
C SER A 106 -2.95 1.72 -29.12
N ALA A 107 -3.74 2.50 -28.37
CA ALA A 107 -3.54 3.93 -28.20
C ALA A 107 -2.19 4.24 -27.54
N SER A 108 -1.35 5.05 -28.19
CA SER A 108 -0.04 5.45 -27.64
C SER A 108 -0.16 6.27 -26.35
N GLN A 109 -1.25 7.01 -26.20
CA GLN A 109 -1.61 7.69 -24.95
C GLN A 109 -2.97 7.15 -24.50
N PRO A 110 -3.07 6.51 -23.33
CA PRO A 110 -4.34 6.01 -22.84
C PRO A 110 -5.31 7.17 -22.56
N PRO A 111 -6.58 7.07 -22.97
CA PRO A 111 -7.57 8.14 -22.84
C PRO A 111 -8.07 8.38 -21.40
N MET A 112 -7.88 7.44 -20.47
CA MET A 112 -8.32 7.54 -19.06
C MET A 112 -9.83 7.85 -18.92
N ASN A 113 -10.66 7.24 -19.79
CA ASN A 113 -12.07 7.59 -19.96
C ASN A 113 -13.05 6.44 -19.66
N GLY A 114 -12.57 5.31 -19.13
CA GLY A 114 -13.39 4.12 -18.89
C GLY A 114 -13.86 3.93 -17.46
N PHE A 115 -13.48 4.79 -16.51
CA PHE A 115 -13.78 4.60 -15.08
C PHE A 115 -15.28 4.55 -14.80
N ALA A 116 -16.02 5.56 -15.26
CA ALA A 116 -17.48 5.60 -15.09
C ALA A 116 -18.19 4.46 -15.84
N GLN A 117 -17.72 4.09 -17.04
CA GLN A 117 -18.29 2.98 -17.81
C GLN A 117 -18.09 1.64 -17.11
N GLN A 118 -16.87 1.36 -16.66
CA GLN A 118 -16.55 0.09 -16.01
C GLN A 118 -17.34 -0.07 -14.72
N ALA A 119 -17.42 0.99 -13.91
CA ALA A 119 -18.26 1.00 -12.71
C ALA A 119 -19.74 0.78 -13.02
N ARG A 120 -20.26 1.42 -14.09
CA ARG A 120 -21.64 1.23 -14.55
C ARG A 120 -21.93 -0.23 -14.92
N SER A 121 -20.98 -0.92 -15.54
CA SER A 121 -21.16 -2.32 -15.93
C SER A 121 -21.39 -3.26 -14.73
N MET A 122 -21.02 -2.82 -13.52
CA MET A 122 -21.26 -3.54 -12.27
C MET A 122 -22.68 -3.29 -11.71
N GLU A 123 -23.35 -2.21 -12.12
CA GLU A 123 -24.72 -1.83 -11.68
C GLU A 123 -25.77 -2.85 -12.17
N ASP A 124 -25.58 -3.42 -13.36
CA ASP A 124 -26.46 -4.43 -13.96
C ASP A 124 -26.53 -5.74 -13.16
N GLY A 125 -25.62 -5.94 -12.19
CA GLY A 125 -25.62 -7.04 -11.23
C GLY A 125 -26.51 -6.83 -9.99
N GLY A 126 -27.24 -5.71 -9.91
CA GLY A 126 -28.05 -5.34 -8.74
C GLY A 126 -27.31 -4.52 -7.69
N ALA A 127 -26.10 -4.05 -8.02
CA ALA A 127 -25.29 -3.17 -7.19
C ALA A 127 -25.67 -1.69 -7.41
N ASN A 128 -25.61 -0.91 -6.34
CA ASN A 128 -25.81 0.55 -6.25
C ASN A 128 -25.93 1.31 -7.61
N ALA A 129 -27.10 1.87 -7.91
CA ALA A 129 -27.39 2.57 -9.17
C ALA A 129 -26.59 3.89 -9.39
N ASN A 130 -25.65 4.22 -8.51
CA ASN A 130 -24.80 5.39 -8.60
C ASN A 130 -23.29 5.06 -8.63
N MET A 131 -22.88 3.80 -8.83
CA MET A 131 -21.45 3.42 -8.83
C MET A 131 -20.58 4.31 -9.72
N SER A 132 -21.08 4.68 -10.90
CA SER A 132 -20.40 5.61 -11.81
C SER A 132 -20.02 6.94 -11.15
N ARG A 133 -20.88 7.49 -10.27
CA ARG A 133 -20.65 8.74 -9.53
C ARG A 133 -19.75 8.53 -8.32
N ASP A 134 -19.87 7.37 -7.68
CA ASP A 134 -19.13 7.04 -6.47
C ASP A 134 -17.63 6.88 -6.78
N VAL A 135 -17.28 6.19 -7.87
CA VAL A 135 -15.88 6.08 -8.34
C VAL A 135 -15.34 7.40 -8.89
N MET A 136 -16.22 8.25 -9.44
CA MET A 136 -15.89 9.59 -9.95
C MET A 136 -16.02 10.66 -8.87
N SER A 137 -15.71 10.33 -7.61
CA SER A 137 -15.72 11.29 -6.50
C SER A 137 -14.50 11.10 -5.61
N GLY A 138 -13.91 12.22 -5.16
CA GLY A 138 -12.85 12.24 -4.15
C GLY A 138 -13.29 12.88 -2.84
N PHE A 139 -12.52 12.69 -1.78
CA PHE A 139 -12.79 13.29 -0.48
C PHE A 139 -12.39 14.77 -0.48
N ARG A 140 -13.24 15.61 0.11
CA ARG A 140 -12.81 16.96 0.51
C ARG A 140 -11.75 16.86 1.61
N PRO A 141 -10.81 17.82 1.70
CA PRO A 141 -9.75 17.80 2.71
C PRO A 141 -10.24 17.51 4.13
N GLU A 142 -11.32 18.18 4.55
CA GLU A 142 -11.86 18.07 5.91
C GLU A 142 -12.47 16.68 6.23
N MET A 143 -12.80 15.88 5.22
CA MET A 143 -13.30 14.52 5.40
C MET A 143 -12.18 13.51 5.68
N VAL A 144 -10.95 13.86 5.32
CA VAL A 144 -9.72 13.09 5.56
C VAL A 144 -8.69 13.97 6.28
N ALA A 145 -9.12 14.54 7.41
CA ALA A 145 -8.39 15.57 8.14
C ALA A 145 -6.97 15.15 8.59
N VAL A 146 -6.71 13.85 8.80
CA VAL A 146 -5.35 13.40 9.14
C VAL A 146 -4.44 13.57 7.94
N TYR A 147 -4.89 13.20 6.74
CA TYR A 147 -4.13 13.47 5.52
C TYR A 147 -4.06 14.95 5.18
N GLU A 148 -5.11 15.73 5.44
CA GLU A 148 -5.06 17.18 5.27
C GLU A 148 -3.89 17.80 6.07
N GLU A 149 -3.75 17.44 7.34
CA GLU A 149 -2.67 17.94 8.18
C GLU A 149 -1.29 17.43 7.74
N LEU A 150 -1.17 16.15 7.36
CA LEU A 150 0.09 15.62 6.85
C LEU A 150 0.53 16.29 5.54
N VAL A 151 -0.41 16.61 4.65
CA VAL A 151 -0.14 17.31 3.38
C VAL A 151 0.36 18.73 3.61
N LYS A 152 -0.12 19.43 4.65
CA LYS A 152 0.35 20.79 5.00
C LYS A 152 1.78 20.80 5.52
N GLU A 153 2.18 19.75 6.24
CA GLU A 153 3.43 19.72 7.01
C GLU A 153 4.55 18.90 6.35
N PHE A 154 4.22 17.99 5.42
CA PHE A 154 5.17 17.03 4.85
C PHE A 154 5.10 16.97 3.32
N ALA A 155 6.05 16.23 2.73
CA ALA A 155 6.14 16.04 1.29
C ALA A 155 5.04 15.11 0.76
N VAL A 156 4.48 15.49 -0.38
CA VAL A 156 3.56 14.65 -1.17
C VAL A 156 4.26 14.24 -2.46
N VAL A 157 4.17 12.97 -2.82
CA VAL A 157 4.61 12.47 -4.13
C VAL A 157 3.37 12.25 -4.98
N ASP A 158 3.05 13.22 -5.84
CA ASP A 158 1.80 13.28 -6.64
C ASP A 158 1.93 12.60 -8.02
N ARG A 159 3.05 11.93 -8.28
CA ARG A 159 3.27 11.05 -9.44
C ARG A 159 3.80 9.68 -9.01
N TRP A 160 3.18 9.10 -7.99
CA TRP A 160 3.45 7.74 -7.52
C TRP A 160 2.41 6.77 -8.10
N PHE A 161 2.88 5.74 -8.81
CA PHE A 161 2.01 4.79 -9.51
C PHE A 161 2.18 3.37 -8.95
N ALA A 162 1.10 2.59 -8.97
CA ALA A 162 1.16 1.16 -8.79
C ALA A 162 2.16 0.55 -9.79
N SER A 163 2.91 -0.45 -9.36
CA SER A 163 3.99 -1.03 -10.17
C SER A 163 3.46 -1.80 -11.39
N VAL A 164 2.25 -2.36 -11.26
CA VAL A 164 1.54 -3.05 -12.34
C VAL A 164 0.04 -2.74 -12.28
N PRO A 165 -0.67 -2.71 -13.43
CA PRO A 165 -2.11 -2.50 -13.49
C PRO A 165 -2.86 -3.79 -13.07
N ALA A 166 -2.72 -4.18 -11.82
CA ALA A 166 -3.28 -5.40 -11.25
C ALA A 166 -3.73 -5.16 -9.81
N SER A 167 -4.42 -6.15 -9.24
CA SER A 167 -4.99 -6.08 -7.89
C SER A 167 -3.92 -5.96 -6.79
N THR A 168 -4.38 -5.85 -5.54
CA THR A 168 -3.60 -5.71 -4.30
C THR A 168 -2.31 -6.54 -4.24
N GLN A 169 -2.39 -7.87 -4.36
CA GLN A 169 -1.24 -8.71 -4.03
C GLN A 169 -0.05 -8.54 -4.96
N PRO A 170 -0.20 -8.51 -6.31
CA PRO A 170 0.87 -8.13 -7.20
C PRO A 170 1.61 -6.86 -6.78
N ASN A 171 0.89 -5.79 -6.43
CA ASN A 171 1.51 -4.52 -6.06
C ASN A 171 2.15 -4.55 -4.68
N ARG A 172 1.51 -5.17 -3.66
CA ARG A 172 2.16 -5.42 -2.36
C ARG A 172 3.44 -6.23 -2.51
N LEU A 173 3.50 -7.18 -3.46
CA LEU A 173 4.72 -7.94 -3.76
C LEU A 173 5.84 -7.01 -4.28
N TYR A 174 5.52 -6.05 -5.15
CA TYR A 174 6.49 -5.06 -5.63
C TYR A 174 7.09 -4.21 -4.50
N VAL A 175 6.29 -3.78 -3.51
CA VAL A 175 6.75 -2.90 -2.43
C VAL A 175 8.00 -3.44 -1.72
N HIS A 176 8.06 -4.76 -1.47
CA HIS A 176 9.18 -5.36 -0.73
C HIS A 176 10.11 -6.25 -1.56
N SER A 177 9.86 -6.40 -2.87
CA SER A 177 10.72 -7.25 -3.71
C SER A 177 11.01 -6.72 -5.12
N ALA A 178 10.45 -5.56 -5.48
CA ALA A 178 10.55 -4.95 -6.82
C ALA A 178 10.07 -5.86 -7.97
N THR A 179 9.30 -6.91 -7.66
CA THR A 179 8.65 -7.79 -8.64
C THR A 179 7.42 -8.47 -8.06
N SER A 180 6.41 -8.76 -8.87
CA SER A 180 5.28 -9.63 -8.48
C SER A 180 5.54 -11.12 -8.71
N HIS A 181 6.72 -11.49 -9.23
CA HIS A 181 7.02 -12.85 -9.68
C HIS A 181 5.99 -13.39 -10.70
N GLY A 182 5.51 -12.50 -11.57
CA GLY A 182 4.52 -12.83 -12.59
C GLY A 182 3.07 -12.86 -12.10
N ALA A 183 2.80 -12.59 -10.82
CA ALA A 183 1.43 -12.48 -10.32
C ALA A 183 0.71 -11.29 -10.96
N THR A 184 -0.54 -11.53 -11.38
CA THR A 184 -1.46 -10.55 -11.96
C THR A 184 -2.78 -10.43 -11.21
N GLY A 185 -2.92 -11.15 -10.08
CA GLY A 185 -4.10 -11.09 -9.22
C GLY A 185 -3.92 -11.84 -7.91
N ASN A 186 -4.98 -11.88 -7.11
CA ASN A 186 -5.01 -12.42 -5.76
C ASN A 186 -5.29 -13.95 -5.77
N VAL A 187 -4.36 -14.74 -6.32
CA VAL A 187 -4.54 -16.20 -6.47
C VAL A 187 -4.22 -16.94 -5.17
N ALA A 188 -5.24 -17.47 -4.51
CA ALA A 188 -5.14 -18.10 -3.18
C ALA A 188 -4.09 -19.24 -3.10
N SER A 189 -4.03 -20.12 -4.10
CA SER A 189 -3.04 -21.22 -4.12
C SER A 189 -1.60 -20.72 -4.14
N LEU A 190 -1.30 -19.64 -4.88
CA LEU A 190 0.02 -19.03 -4.93
C LEU A 190 0.36 -18.30 -3.62
N LEU A 191 -0.62 -17.64 -2.99
CA LEU A 191 -0.44 -17.03 -1.67
C LEU A 191 -0.14 -18.08 -0.60
N ILE A 192 -0.82 -19.23 -0.64
CA ILE A 192 -0.57 -20.37 0.25
C ILE A 192 0.81 -20.97 -0.02
N GLU A 193 1.19 -21.19 -1.27
CA GLU A 193 2.53 -21.68 -1.62
C GLU A 193 3.64 -20.72 -1.15
N GLY A 194 3.37 -19.43 -1.27
CA GLY A 194 4.29 -18.35 -0.94
C GLY A 194 5.22 -18.03 -2.10
N TYR A 195 5.38 -16.74 -2.35
CA TYR A 195 6.16 -16.18 -3.43
C TYR A 195 7.67 -16.29 -3.14
N PRO A 196 8.49 -16.79 -4.09
CA PRO A 196 9.87 -17.21 -3.82
C PRO A 196 10.92 -16.10 -4.01
N GLN A 197 10.53 -14.94 -4.54
CA GLN A 197 11.45 -13.86 -4.84
C GLN A 197 12.11 -13.31 -3.57
N ARG A 198 13.35 -12.84 -3.76
CA ARG A 198 14.13 -12.22 -2.70
C ARG A 198 13.52 -10.88 -2.33
N THR A 199 13.48 -10.60 -1.03
CA THR A 199 12.88 -9.37 -0.50
C THR A 199 13.92 -8.40 0.07
N ILE A 200 13.51 -7.15 0.28
CA ILE A 200 14.29 -6.16 1.01
C ILE A 200 14.61 -6.63 2.45
N PHE A 201 13.73 -7.41 3.08
CA PHE A 201 13.96 -7.97 4.42
C PHE A 201 15.20 -8.88 4.47
N GLU A 202 15.39 -9.71 3.44
CA GLU A 202 16.59 -10.54 3.31
C GLU A 202 17.83 -9.69 3.05
N ASN A 203 17.73 -8.64 2.23
CA ASN A 203 18.84 -7.72 1.99
C ASN A 203 19.27 -6.97 3.26
N ILE A 204 18.30 -6.51 4.06
CA ILE A 204 18.54 -5.84 5.36
C ILE A 204 19.23 -6.79 6.33
N HIS A 205 18.70 -8.01 6.46
CA HIS A 205 19.28 -9.03 7.32
C HIS A 205 20.71 -9.40 6.92
N ASP A 206 20.95 -9.65 5.63
CA ASP A 206 22.27 -10.01 5.11
C ASP A 206 23.29 -8.86 5.26
N ALA A 207 22.80 -7.61 5.31
CA ALA A 207 23.61 -6.42 5.60
C ALA A 207 23.88 -6.19 7.10
N GLY A 208 23.41 -7.09 7.99
CA GLY A 208 23.57 -6.96 9.44
C GLY A 208 22.67 -5.89 10.08
N LEU A 209 21.62 -5.47 9.37
CA LEU A 209 20.62 -4.51 9.85
C LEU A 209 19.37 -5.26 10.33
N SER A 210 18.50 -4.55 11.05
CA SER A 210 17.26 -5.12 11.60
C SER A 210 16.02 -4.70 10.81
N PHE A 211 15.03 -5.59 10.75
CA PHE A 211 13.68 -5.27 10.29
C PHE A 211 12.64 -5.78 11.29
N GLY A 212 11.44 -5.22 11.25
CA GLY A 212 10.30 -5.67 12.05
C GLY A 212 8.98 -5.47 11.30
N ILE A 213 8.07 -6.41 11.48
CA ILE A 213 6.74 -6.42 10.88
C ILE A 213 5.74 -6.32 12.04
N TYR A 214 5.01 -5.21 12.10
CA TYR A 214 4.07 -4.88 13.15
C TYR A 214 2.66 -4.96 12.59
N TYR A 215 1.89 -5.96 13.00
CA TYR A 215 0.61 -6.27 12.36
C TYR A 215 -0.54 -6.31 13.38
N GLN A 216 -1.74 -5.93 12.96
CA GLN A 216 -2.95 -6.00 13.80
C GLN A 216 -3.69 -7.35 13.69
N ASN A 217 -3.65 -8.06 12.57
CA ASN A 217 -4.23 -9.41 12.46
C ASN A 217 -3.39 -10.38 11.66
N ILE A 218 -3.38 -10.28 10.33
CA ILE A 218 -2.67 -11.22 9.46
C ILE A 218 -1.51 -10.48 8.81
N PRO A 219 -0.24 -10.89 9.02
CA PRO A 219 0.89 -10.28 8.33
C PRO A 219 0.95 -10.78 6.89
N ALA A 220 0.47 -9.96 5.94
CA ALA A 220 0.49 -10.17 4.50
C ALA A 220 1.92 -10.37 3.96
N THR A 221 2.93 -9.83 4.64
CA THR A 221 4.35 -10.13 4.39
C THR A 221 4.67 -11.64 4.47
N LEU A 222 3.87 -12.47 5.15
CA LEU A 222 4.01 -13.93 5.10
C LEU A 222 3.67 -14.55 3.73
N PHE A 223 3.13 -13.80 2.78
CA PHE A 223 3.03 -14.26 1.38
C PHE A 223 4.39 -14.39 0.70
N TYR A 224 5.46 -13.81 1.24
CA TYR A 224 6.82 -14.15 0.84
C TYR A 224 7.28 -15.43 1.53
N ARG A 225 7.57 -16.47 0.76
CA ARG A 225 7.94 -17.79 1.27
C ARG A 225 9.15 -17.74 2.21
N ASN A 226 10.13 -16.87 1.92
CA ASN A 226 11.34 -16.75 2.73
C ASN A 226 11.10 -16.13 4.11
N LEU A 227 10.06 -15.32 4.29
CA LEU A 227 9.71 -14.76 5.59
C LEU A 227 9.08 -15.76 6.55
N ARG A 228 8.71 -16.95 6.07
CA ARG A 228 8.20 -18.07 6.90
C ARG A 228 9.30 -18.88 7.58
N ARG A 229 10.58 -18.57 7.32
CA ARG A 229 11.72 -19.29 7.91
C ARG A 229 11.83 -18.95 9.41
N LEU A 230 12.15 -19.97 10.22
CA LEU A 230 12.21 -19.84 11.70
C LEU A 230 13.06 -18.66 12.19
N LYS A 231 14.16 -18.35 11.49
CA LYS A 231 15.06 -17.24 11.84
C LYS A 231 14.41 -15.85 11.83
N PHE A 232 13.29 -15.68 11.11
CA PHE A 232 12.58 -14.40 11.00
C PHE A 232 11.35 -14.31 11.91
N ILE A 233 10.94 -15.40 12.57
CA ILE A 233 9.81 -15.38 13.53
C ILE A 233 9.96 -14.26 14.58
N PRO A 234 11.15 -14.01 15.17
CA PRO A 234 11.29 -12.94 16.16
C PRO A 234 11.04 -11.52 15.63
N ASN A 235 10.95 -11.31 14.32
CA ASN A 235 10.73 -10.01 13.70
C ASN A 235 9.24 -9.69 13.50
N PHE A 236 8.33 -10.60 13.86
CA PHE A 236 6.89 -10.40 13.76
C PHE A 236 6.33 -9.97 15.13
N HIS A 237 5.63 -8.84 15.15
CA HIS A 237 5.23 -8.16 16.36
C HIS A 237 3.77 -7.70 16.28
N ARG A 238 3.10 -7.66 17.43
CA ARG A 238 1.75 -7.06 17.51
C ARG A 238 1.86 -5.55 17.44
N PHE A 239 1.06 -4.91 16.58
CA PHE A 239 1.05 -3.46 16.47
C PHE A 239 0.61 -2.79 17.79
N ASP A 240 -0.52 -3.21 18.36
CA ASP A 240 -1.16 -2.48 19.46
C ASP A 240 -0.31 -2.39 20.74
N SER A 241 0.61 -3.33 20.96
CA SER A 241 1.55 -3.35 22.09
C SER A 241 2.97 -3.02 21.64
N THR A 242 3.60 -3.91 20.87
CA THR A 242 5.03 -3.89 20.62
C THR A 242 5.49 -2.72 19.74
N PHE A 243 4.70 -2.29 18.76
CA PHE A 243 5.08 -1.13 17.93
C PHE A 243 5.19 0.14 18.77
N LYS A 244 4.18 0.40 19.61
CA LYS A 244 4.15 1.58 20.48
C LYS A 244 5.28 1.54 21.50
N ASP A 245 5.54 0.38 22.09
CA ASP A 245 6.67 0.20 23.02
C ASP A 245 8.02 0.42 22.33
N HIS A 246 8.20 -0.11 21.11
CA HIS A 246 9.44 0.07 20.35
C HIS A 246 9.63 1.54 19.94
N ALA A 247 8.57 2.21 19.49
CA ALA A 247 8.62 3.64 19.17
C ALA A 247 8.95 4.49 20.40
N ALA A 248 8.28 4.28 21.53
CA ALA A 248 8.49 5.05 22.75
C ALA A 248 9.89 4.85 23.37
N SER A 249 10.46 3.64 23.24
CA SER A 249 11.79 3.30 23.80
C SER A 249 12.95 3.48 22.83
N GLY A 250 12.71 3.95 21.61
CA GLY A 250 13.77 4.14 20.61
C GLY A 250 14.36 2.83 20.09
N ARG A 251 13.54 1.78 20.01
CA ARG A 251 13.93 0.43 19.59
C ARG A 251 13.31 0.01 18.25
N LEU A 252 12.75 0.94 17.47
CA LEU A 252 12.30 0.59 16.13
C LEU A 252 13.50 0.16 15.27
N PRO A 253 13.33 -0.89 14.44
CA PRO A 253 14.37 -1.44 13.60
C PRO A 253 14.74 -0.47 12.46
N ASN A 254 15.73 -0.83 11.65
CA ASN A 254 16.09 -0.02 10.48
C ASN A 254 14.97 0.04 9.43
N TYR A 255 14.19 -1.03 9.31
CA TYR A 255 13.03 -1.11 8.42
C TYR A 255 11.84 -1.71 9.14
N ALA A 256 10.82 -0.89 9.39
CA ALA A 256 9.59 -1.29 10.04
C ALA A 256 8.45 -1.29 9.02
N VAL A 257 7.76 -2.41 8.89
CA VAL A 257 6.51 -2.49 8.13
C VAL A 257 5.37 -2.54 9.13
N VAL A 258 4.38 -1.67 8.94
CA VAL A 258 3.20 -1.58 9.79
C VAL A 258 1.99 -1.99 8.96
N GLU A 259 1.36 -3.08 9.35
CA GLU A 259 0.23 -3.69 8.66
C GLU A 259 -1.07 -3.52 9.45
N GLN A 260 -2.12 -3.19 8.69
CA GLN A 260 -3.44 -2.80 9.16
C GLN A 260 -4.23 -3.99 9.71
N ARG A 261 -5.45 -3.67 10.13
CA ARG A 261 -6.54 -4.62 10.31
C ARG A 261 -7.32 -4.74 9.00
N TYR A 262 -7.12 -5.86 8.31
CA TYR A 262 -7.82 -6.19 7.05
C TYR A 262 -9.20 -6.82 7.26
N VAL A 263 -9.41 -7.48 8.42
CA VAL A 263 -10.67 -8.17 8.71
C VAL A 263 -11.62 -7.23 9.44
N ASP A 264 -12.76 -6.93 8.80
CA ASP A 264 -13.79 -6.07 9.37
C ASP A 264 -14.72 -6.79 10.34
N SER A 265 -15.05 -6.12 11.45
CA SER A 265 -16.00 -6.62 12.43
C SER A 265 -16.53 -5.48 13.30
N LYS A 266 -17.72 -5.66 13.89
CA LYS A 266 -18.34 -4.63 14.76
C LYS A 266 -17.47 -4.22 15.96
N GLN A 267 -16.69 -5.15 16.51
CA GLN A 267 -15.83 -4.89 17.68
C GLN A 267 -14.46 -4.35 17.28
N HIS A 268 -13.98 -4.77 16.11
CA HIS A 268 -12.68 -4.40 15.57
C HIS A 268 -12.86 -4.07 14.10
N PRO A 269 -13.27 -2.83 13.76
CA PRO A 269 -13.46 -2.42 12.37
C PRO A 269 -12.16 -2.49 11.59
N ALA A 270 -12.23 -2.81 10.30
CA ALA A 270 -11.09 -2.69 9.41
C ALA A 270 -10.64 -1.23 9.27
N ASN A 271 -9.34 -1.05 9.03
CA ASN A 271 -8.69 0.28 9.02
C ASN A 271 -7.60 0.39 7.95
N ASP A 272 -7.74 -0.40 6.88
CA ASP A 272 -6.86 -0.47 5.71
C ASP A 272 -7.27 0.49 4.59
N ASP A 273 -8.43 1.15 4.70
CA ASP A 273 -9.12 1.93 3.67
C ASP A 273 -9.73 1.11 2.52
N HIS A 274 -9.65 -0.23 2.49
CA HIS A 274 -10.22 -1.04 1.41
C HIS A 274 -11.74 -0.83 1.30
N PRO A 275 -12.36 -0.58 0.13
CA PRO A 275 -13.83 -0.59 0.01
C PRO A 275 -14.42 -1.98 0.36
N SER A 276 -15.41 -2.15 1.21
CA SER A 276 -16.30 -1.16 1.81
C SER A 276 -15.98 -0.94 3.29
N HIS A 277 -14.74 -0.59 3.62
CA HIS A 277 -14.31 -0.20 4.96
C HIS A 277 -14.36 1.32 5.12
N ASP A 278 -14.64 1.76 6.35
CA ASP A 278 -14.77 3.17 6.69
C ASP A 278 -13.39 3.85 6.76
N VAL A 279 -13.16 4.81 5.86
CA VAL A 279 -11.95 5.63 5.78
C VAL A 279 -11.64 6.36 7.09
N TYR A 280 -12.65 6.65 7.91
CA TYR A 280 -12.42 7.21 9.24
C TYR A 280 -11.50 6.32 10.10
N GLN A 281 -11.64 4.99 10.00
CA GLN A 281 -10.79 4.06 10.73
C GLN A 281 -9.35 4.07 10.22
N GLY A 282 -9.15 4.18 8.90
CA GLY A 282 -7.83 4.33 8.30
C GLY A 282 -7.16 5.64 8.70
N GLN A 283 -7.90 6.76 8.74
CA GLN A 283 -7.40 8.03 9.28
C GLN A 283 -6.93 7.90 10.73
N LEU A 284 -7.73 7.26 11.59
CA LEU A 284 -7.33 7.00 12.97
C LEU A 284 -6.08 6.12 13.07
N PHE A 285 -5.96 5.12 12.21
CA PHE A 285 -4.80 4.25 12.17
C PHE A 285 -3.53 5.00 11.78
N VAL A 286 -3.55 5.75 10.68
CA VAL A 286 -2.42 6.58 10.24
C VAL A 286 -2.01 7.56 11.33
N LYS A 287 -2.99 8.21 11.98
CA LYS A 287 -2.73 9.09 13.13
C LYS A 287 -2.02 8.36 14.26
N GLN A 288 -2.45 7.14 14.62
CA GLN A 288 -1.80 6.35 15.67
C GLN A 288 -0.35 6.00 15.33
N VAL A 289 -0.08 5.66 14.06
CA VAL A 289 1.30 5.42 13.60
C VAL A 289 2.13 6.69 13.74
N TYR A 290 1.66 7.80 13.18
CA TYR A 290 2.34 9.09 13.23
C TYR A 290 2.63 9.56 14.66
N GLU A 291 1.63 9.56 15.54
CA GLU A 291 1.79 10.01 16.93
C GLU A 291 2.77 9.14 17.73
N ALA A 292 2.76 7.82 17.51
CA ALA A 292 3.72 6.92 18.14
C ALA A 292 5.16 7.23 17.72
N LEU A 293 5.39 7.53 16.43
CA LEU A 293 6.70 7.91 15.92
C LEU A 293 7.13 9.30 16.41
N ARG A 294 6.21 10.28 16.38
CA ARG A 294 6.46 11.66 16.81
C ARG A 294 6.83 11.78 18.27
N ALA A 295 6.22 10.97 19.13
CA ALA A 295 6.52 10.94 20.55
C ALA A 295 7.83 10.20 20.89
N GLY A 296 8.38 9.42 19.95
CA GLY A 296 9.55 8.58 20.18
C GLY A 296 10.88 9.33 20.05
N PRO A 297 11.96 8.87 20.73
CA PRO A 297 13.28 9.48 20.63
C PRO A 297 13.92 9.32 19.24
N GLN A 298 13.40 8.43 18.40
CA GLN A 298 13.86 8.23 17.01
C GLN A 298 13.19 9.17 16.00
N TRP A 299 12.30 10.08 16.42
CA TRP A 299 11.52 10.95 15.52
C TRP A 299 12.37 11.62 14.43
N ASN A 300 13.43 12.34 14.83
CA ASN A 300 14.29 13.09 13.90
C ASN A 300 15.16 12.20 12.98
N GLN A 301 15.10 10.88 13.14
CA GLN A 301 15.83 9.89 12.35
C GLN A 301 14.90 8.91 11.63
N THR A 302 13.60 9.18 11.63
CA THR A 302 12.57 8.31 11.05
C THR A 302 12.01 8.91 9.77
N LEU A 303 11.93 8.09 8.72
CA LEU A 303 11.13 8.37 7.53
C LEU A 303 9.85 7.51 7.60
N LEU A 304 8.69 8.15 7.69
CA LEU A 304 7.39 7.48 7.51
C LEU A 304 6.96 7.59 6.05
N VAL A 305 6.70 6.45 5.41
CA VAL A 305 6.15 6.35 4.07
C VAL A 305 4.74 5.78 4.17
N ILE A 306 3.76 6.55 3.72
CA ILE A 306 2.37 6.11 3.58
C ILE A 306 2.08 6.05 2.08
N THR A 307 1.66 4.90 1.61
CA THR A 307 1.29 4.67 0.20
C THR A 307 0.06 3.77 0.16
N TYR A 308 -0.50 3.60 -1.03
CA TYR A 308 -1.51 2.60 -1.34
C TYR A 308 -0.88 1.48 -2.19
N ASP A 309 -1.49 0.30 -2.17
CA ASP A 309 -1.12 -0.83 -3.01
C ASP A 309 -1.53 -0.62 -4.48
N GLU A 310 -2.77 -0.19 -4.71
CA GLU A 310 -3.34 0.14 -6.02
C GLU A 310 -4.48 1.17 -5.88
N HIS A 311 -5.21 1.45 -6.96
CA HIS A 311 -6.12 2.60 -7.03
C HIS A 311 -7.57 2.31 -6.62
N GLY A 312 -7.95 1.03 -6.46
CA GLY A 312 -9.25 0.59 -5.98
C GLY A 312 -10.36 0.50 -7.03
N GLY A 313 -10.05 0.79 -8.30
CA GLY A 313 -11.03 0.95 -9.39
C GLY A 313 -11.45 2.40 -9.58
#